data_AF-A0A7X1NZA7-F1
#
_entry.id   AF-A0A7X1NZA7-F1
#
_cell.length_a   1.000
_cell.length_b   1.000
_cell.length_c   1.000
_cell.angle_alpha   90.00
_cell.angle_beta   90.00
_cell.angle_gamma   90.00
#
_symmetry.space_group_name_H-M   'P 1'
#
loop_
_entity.id
_entity.type
_entity.pdbx_description
1 polymer ?
#
loop_
_entity_poly.entity_id
_entity_poly.type
_entity_poly.pdbx_seq_one_letter_code
_entity_poly.pdbx_strand_id
1 'polypeptide(L)'
;MDTVLEKPAADTIRAQFNYVADIGVPYVRYIDWPEMEHMAVPPQYRQFEMVVRNGRPLKDTFELDTHGFVFADHATQVQGFTDEAERARVYDAEVQALIRKHSGASEVLVFDHTIRIGDEAGQKAANARPPVKGVHNDYTEKSAPRRLRDIVGDEEAQRRFRKRWAIIQVWRPIRGPVLVDPLGICDGRSIPQQGFILMQRRYKDRTGEVYHIAHNPAHQWFYFPQMTRNEALMFKVFDSDATKPSRFTAHSSFDDPTSPPNAPARESIETRTFAFFD
;
A
#
# COMPACT_ATOMS: atom_id res chain seq x y z
N MET A 1 33.90 -5.88 10.09
CA MET A 1 33.30 -7.21 9.94
C MET A 1 31.83 -7.02 10.21
N ASP A 2 31.03 -6.75 9.17
CA ASP A 2 29.59 -6.58 9.31
C ASP A 2 28.98 -7.97 9.45
N THR A 3 28.57 -8.32 10.67
CA THR A 3 27.76 -9.50 10.93
C THR A 3 26.44 -9.28 10.19
N VAL A 4 26.25 -9.93 9.05
CA VAL A 4 24.96 -9.94 8.34
C VAL A 4 23.93 -10.50 9.32
N LEU A 5 23.00 -9.65 9.77
CA LEU A 5 21.89 -10.06 10.62
C LEU A 5 20.98 -10.97 9.79
N GLU A 6 21.26 -12.28 9.80
CA GLU A 6 20.44 -13.26 9.10
C GLU A 6 19.12 -13.48 9.85
N LYS A 7 18.00 -13.29 9.14
CA LYS A 7 16.65 -13.55 9.64
C LYS A 7 16.19 -14.91 9.13
N PRO A 8 15.79 -15.87 9.98
CA PRO A 8 15.29 -17.16 9.53
C PRO A 8 13.98 -16.96 8.74
N ALA A 9 13.93 -17.48 7.51
CA ALA A 9 12.73 -17.41 6.67
C ALA A 9 11.80 -18.60 7.00
N ALA A 10 10.94 -18.44 8.00
CA ALA A 10 9.87 -19.41 8.25
C ALA A 10 8.83 -19.38 7.12
N ASP A 11 8.28 -20.54 6.75
CA ASP A 11 7.21 -20.64 5.75
C ASP A 11 5.96 -19.86 6.17
N THR A 12 5.75 -19.72 7.47
CA THR A 12 4.61 -19.02 8.06
C THR A 12 4.99 -18.49 9.44
N ILE A 13 4.47 -17.31 9.80
CA ILE A 13 4.60 -16.68 11.10
C ILE A 13 3.21 -16.30 11.65
N ARG A 14 3.14 -15.99 12.95
CA ARG A 14 1.95 -15.41 13.58
C ARG A 14 2.27 -13.99 14.04
N ALA A 15 1.50 -13.01 13.59
CA ALA A 15 1.75 -11.61 13.90
C ALA A 15 0.46 -10.86 14.22
N GLN A 16 0.58 -9.79 15.01
CA GLN A 16 -0.56 -8.94 15.38
C GLN A 16 -0.84 -7.91 14.27
N PHE A 17 -2.10 -7.80 13.87
CA PHE A 17 -2.59 -6.78 12.93
C PHE A 17 -3.63 -5.90 13.62
N ASN A 18 -3.56 -4.58 13.37
CA ASN A 18 -4.52 -3.63 13.92
C ASN A 18 -5.70 -3.45 12.96
N TYR A 19 -6.81 -4.12 13.26
CA TYR A 19 -8.06 -3.97 12.51
C TYR A 19 -8.94 -2.92 13.15
N VAL A 20 -9.68 -2.18 12.32
CA VAL A 20 -10.60 -1.18 12.83
C VAL A 20 -11.92 -1.84 13.29
N ALA A 21 -12.50 -1.37 14.39
CA ALA A 21 -13.84 -1.79 14.80
C ALA A 21 -14.89 -1.18 13.86
N ASP A 22 -15.88 -1.97 13.46
CA ASP A 22 -17.08 -1.45 12.81
C ASP A 22 -18.05 -0.94 13.87
N ILE A 23 -18.25 0.37 13.92
CA ILE A 23 -19.17 1.04 14.85
C ILE A 23 -20.47 1.50 14.15
N GLY A 24 -20.70 1.08 12.90
CA GLY A 24 -21.89 1.44 12.11
C GLY A 24 -21.88 2.86 11.55
N VAL A 25 -20.84 3.66 11.82
CA VAL A 25 -20.65 5.01 11.27
C VAL A 25 -19.23 5.23 10.77
N PRO A 26 -19.00 6.12 9.78
CA PRO A 26 -17.65 6.46 9.33
C PRO A 26 -16.80 7.05 10.44
N TYR A 27 -15.52 6.70 10.47
CA TYR A 27 -14.53 7.41 11.27
C TYR A 27 -14.19 8.75 10.61
N VAL A 28 -13.95 9.77 11.43
CA VAL A 28 -13.68 11.13 10.98
C VAL A 28 -12.46 11.66 11.71
N ARG A 29 -11.45 12.05 10.93
CA ARG A 29 -10.30 12.80 11.42
C ARG A 29 -10.24 14.14 10.70
N TYR A 30 -10.11 15.22 11.45
CA TYR A 30 -9.83 16.56 10.92
C TYR A 30 -8.30 16.71 10.81
N ILE A 31 -7.81 17.25 9.68
CA ILE A 31 -6.38 17.29 9.35
C ILE A 31 -5.80 18.71 9.50
N ASP A 32 -6.37 19.70 8.81
CA ASP A 32 -5.94 21.11 8.83
C ASP A 32 -7.09 22.04 9.25
N TRP A 33 -8.08 21.48 9.94
CA TRP A 33 -9.27 22.19 10.39
C TRP A 33 -9.50 21.98 11.90
N PRO A 34 -8.61 22.54 12.75
CA PRO A 34 -8.53 22.24 14.17
C PRO A 34 -9.78 22.63 14.96
N GLU A 35 -10.53 23.65 14.52
CA GLU A 35 -11.75 24.12 15.19
C GLU A 35 -12.83 23.03 15.26
N MET A 36 -12.79 22.07 14.34
CA MET A 36 -13.75 20.98 14.24
C MET A 36 -13.26 19.66 14.85
N GLU A 37 -12.08 19.63 15.47
CA GLU A 37 -11.52 18.41 16.07
C GLU A 37 -12.46 17.77 17.12
N HIS A 38 -13.25 18.58 17.82
CA HIS A 38 -14.24 18.10 18.78
C HIS A 38 -15.38 17.28 18.15
N MET A 39 -15.55 17.34 16.83
CA MET A 39 -16.49 16.52 16.05
C MET A 39 -15.83 15.27 15.44
N ALA A 40 -14.57 15.00 15.76
CA ALA A 40 -13.89 13.80 15.28
C ALA A 40 -14.55 12.54 15.83
N VAL A 41 -14.57 11.50 15.00
CA VAL A 41 -14.90 10.13 15.39
C VAL A 41 -13.61 9.35 15.21
N PRO A 42 -12.74 9.27 16.23
CA PRO A 42 -11.42 8.68 16.08
C PRO A 42 -11.51 7.16 15.86
N PRO A 43 -10.64 6.56 15.03
CA PRO A 43 -10.63 5.13 14.79
C PRO A 43 -10.31 4.34 16.04
N GLN A 44 -11.11 3.31 16.29
CA GLN A 44 -10.87 2.33 17.33
C GLN A 44 -10.27 1.09 16.70
N TYR A 45 -9.02 0.78 17.05
CA TYR A 45 -8.36 -0.42 16.58
C TYR A 45 -8.38 -1.52 17.63
N ARG A 46 -8.42 -2.77 17.17
CA ARG A 46 -8.20 -3.96 17.97
C ARG A 46 -7.13 -4.82 17.30
N GLN A 47 -6.27 -5.40 18.11
CA GLN A 47 -5.25 -6.33 17.64
C GLN A 47 -5.84 -7.73 17.49
N PHE A 48 -5.55 -8.35 16.35
CA PHE A 48 -5.86 -9.74 16.10
C PHE A 48 -4.61 -10.43 15.58
N GLU A 49 -4.32 -11.60 16.15
CA GLU A 49 -3.24 -12.45 15.67
C GLU A 49 -3.66 -13.12 14.36
N MET A 50 -2.89 -12.90 13.31
CA MET A 50 -3.10 -13.51 12.01
C MET A 50 -1.94 -14.44 11.65
N VAL A 51 -2.26 -15.49 10.90
CA VAL A 51 -1.28 -16.31 10.22
C VAL A 51 -0.80 -15.56 8.97
N VAL A 52 0.50 -15.34 8.85
CA VAL A 52 1.12 -14.64 7.71
C VAL A 52 2.07 -15.61 7.00
N ARG A 53 1.82 -15.86 5.73
CA ARG A 53 2.57 -16.82 4.92
C ARG A 53 3.72 -16.13 4.20
N ASN A 54 4.87 -16.79 4.15
CA ASN A 54 5.98 -16.37 3.29
C ASN A 54 5.55 -16.53 1.83
N GLY A 55 5.45 -15.42 1.10
CA GLY A 55 5.03 -15.40 -0.30
C GLY A 55 6.15 -15.78 -1.29
N ARG A 56 7.42 -15.81 -0.88
CA ARG A 56 8.55 -16.05 -1.79
C ARG A 56 8.47 -17.38 -2.55
N PRO A 57 8.12 -18.53 -1.92
CA PRO A 57 7.97 -19.80 -2.65
C PRO A 57 6.87 -19.79 -3.71
N LEU A 58 5.94 -18.83 -3.63
CA LEU A 58 4.79 -18.68 -4.51
C LEU A 58 4.91 -17.46 -5.42
N LYS A 59 6.10 -16.85 -5.55
CA LYS A 59 6.25 -15.53 -6.18
C LYS A 59 5.65 -15.46 -7.59
N ASP A 60 5.76 -16.52 -8.36
CA ASP A 60 5.32 -16.58 -9.77
C ASP A 60 3.85 -16.98 -9.93
N THR A 61 3.10 -17.18 -8.84
CA THR A 61 1.68 -17.57 -8.87
C THR A 61 0.71 -16.41 -8.63
N PHE A 62 1.22 -15.28 -8.12
CA PHE A 62 0.38 -14.13 -7.80
C PHE A 62 0.10 -13.29 -9.04
N GLU A 63 -1.12 -12.77 -9.13
CA GLU A 63 -1.60 -11.99 -10.27
C GLU A 63 -2.44 -10.82 -9.76
N LEU A 64 -2.35 -9.66 -10.40
CA LEU A 64 -3.10 -8.48 -9.99
C LEU A 64 -4.61 -8.72 -10.05
N ASP A 65 -5.14 -9.31 -11.12
CA ASP A 65 -6.59 -9.49 -11.29
C ASP A 65 -7.19 -10.53 -10.34
N THR A 66 -6.41 -11.56 -10.05
CA THR A 66 -6.83 -12.67 -9.20
C THR A 66 -6.59 -12.36 -7.73
N HIS A 67 -5.33 -12.11 -7.35
CA HIS A 67 -4.88 -12.00 -5.96
C HIS A 67 -4.85 -10.56 -5.43
N GLY A 68 -4.88 -9.57 -6.33
CA GLY A 68 -4.75 -8.16 -5.98
C GLY A 68 -3.30 -7.65 -5.95
N PHE A 69 -2.30 -8.54 -5.98
CA PHE A 69 -0.89 -8.18 -5.91
C PHE A 69 0.01 -9.11 -6.74
N VAL A 70 1.23 -8.65 -7.00
CA VAL A 70 2.32 -9.39 -7.66
C VAL A 70 3.64 -9.00 -6.99
N PHE A 71 4.50 -9.99 -6.74
CA PHE A 71 5.87 -9.77 -6.30
C PHE A 71 6.83 -9.96 -7.47
N ALA A 72 7.74 -9.02 -7.68
CA ALA A 72 8.62 -9.01 -8.85
C ALA A 72 10.07 -8.66 -8.49
N ASP A 73 10.99 -9.39 -9.12
CA ASP A 73 12.37 -8.96 -9.26
C ASP A 73 12.40 -7.74 -10.18
N HIS A 74 12.90 -6.61 -9.68
CA HIS A 74 12.95 -5.36 -10.41
C HIS A 74 14.10 -4.51 -9.87
N ALA A 75 15.27 -4.64 -10.49
CA ALA A 75 16.41 -3.77 -10.20
C ALA A 75 16.06 -2.32 -10.58
N THR A 76 16.56 -1.36 -9.81
CA THR A 76 16.35 0.07 -10.06
C THR A 76 17.69 0.77 -10.27
N GLN A 77 17.73 1.70 -11.22
CA GLN A 77 18.90 2.54 -11.48
C GLN A 77 18.93 3.79 -10.59
N VAL A 78 17.82 4.08 -9.89
CA VAL A 78 17.72 5.20 -8.95
C VAL A 78 18.79 5.04 -7.87
N GLN A 79 19.58 6.07 -7.66
CA GLN A 79 20.60 6.09 -6.61
C GLN A 79 20.01 6.61 -5.30
N GLY A 80 19.29 7.75 -5.34
CA GLY A 80 18.69 8.39 -4.18
C GLY A 80 17.18 8.59 -4.30
N PHE A 81 16.39 7.77 -3.61
CA PHE A 81 14.94 7.91 -3.64
C PHE A 81 14.40 9.20 -3.02
N THR A 82 15.21 9.98 -2.30
CA THR A 82 14.82 11.29 -1.76
C THR A 82 14.90 12.40 -2.80
N ASP A 83 15.65 12.23 -3.90
CA ASP A 83 15.73 13.20 -5.00
C ASP A 83 14.51 13.09 -5.92
N GLU A 84 13.68 14.14 -5.92
CA GLU A 84 12.47 14.20 -6.73
C GLU A 84 12.74 14.24 -8.24
N ALA A 85 13.79 14.95 -8.66
CA ALA A 85 14.15 15.04 -10.07
C ALA A 85 14.68 13.69 -10.58
N GLU A 86 15.43 12.96 -9.76
CA GLU A 86 15.86 11.60 -10.10
C GLU A 86 14.66 10.63 -10.20
N ARG A 87 13.72 10.69 -9.25
CA ARG A 87 12.49 9.86 -9.31
C ARG A 87 11.71 10.12 -10.59
N ALA A 88 11.43 11.38 -10.90
CA ALA A 88 10.68 11.75 -12.10
C ALA A 88 11.39 11.32 -13.39
N ARG A 89 12.72 11.45 -13.45
CA ARG A 89 13.51 11.13 -14.64
C ARG A 89 13.73 9.63 -14.85
N VAL A 90 13.86 8.86 -13.76
CA VAL A 90 14.28 7.44 -13.80
C VAL A 90 13.19 6.54 -13.25
N TYR A 91 12.80 6.73 -11.99
CA TYR A 91 11.93 5.80 -11.28
C TYR A 91 10.53 5.70 -11.90
N ASP A 92 9.98 6.81 -12.35
CA ASP A 92 8.63 6.83 -12.93
C ASP A 92 8.54 5.97 -14.18
N ALA A 93 9.55 6.06 -15.05
CA ALA A 93 9.64 5.23 -16.25
C ALA A 93 9.79 3.74 -15.90
N GLU A 94 10.60 3.42 -14.89
CA GLU A 94 10.75 2.05 -14.40
C GLU A 94 9.43 1.49 -13.84
N VAL A 95 8.73 2.26 -12.99
CA VAL A 95 7.43 1.89 -12.41
C VAL A 95 6.37 1.72 -13.50
N GLN A 96 6.30 2.63 -14.47
CA GLN A 96 5.38 2.52 -15.61
C GLN A 96 5.62 1.23 -16.40
N ALA A 97 6.88 0.91 -16.71
CA ALA A 97 7.23 -0.30 -17.45
C ALA A 97 6.87 -1.57 -16.66
N LEU A 98 7.16 -1.59 -15.35
CA LEU A 98 6.83 -2.70 -14.46
C LEU A 98 5.32 -2.94 -14.39
N ILE A 99 4.54 -1.88 -14.18
CA ILE A 99 3.07 -1.99 -14.10
C ILE A 99 2.49 -2.44 -15.43
N ARG A 100 2.91 -1.87 -16.58
CA ARG A 100 2.45 -2.32 -17.90
C ARG A 100 2.70 -3.81 -18.10
N LYS A 101 3.91 -4.29 -17.77
CA LYS A 101 4.31 -5.70 -17.91
C LYS A 101 3.38 -6.66 -17.15
N HIS A 102 3.01 -6.33 -15.92
CA HIS A 102 2.26 -7.24 -15.05
C HIS A 102 0.75 -7.02 -15.05
N SER A 103 0.26 -5.85 -15.47
CA SER A 103 -1.17 -5.56 -15.55
C SER A 103 -1.75 -5.74 -16.96
N GLY A 104 -0.95 -5.57 -18.01
CA GLY A 104 -1.44 -5.45 -19.37
C GLY A 104 -2.07 -4.08 -19.69
N ALA A 105 -1.90 -3.08 -18.82
CA ALA A 105 -2.32 -1.71 -19.10
C ALA A 105 -1.57 -1.14 -20.31
N SER A 106 -2.27 -0.42 -21.18
CA SER A 106 -1.66 0.26 -22.33
C SER A 106 -0.95 1.54 -21.90
N GLU A 107 -1.49 2.22 -20.88
CA GLU A 107 -0.96 3.46 -20.34
C GLU A 107 -0.91 3.43 -18.82
N VAL A 108 0.16 3.99 -18.27
CA VAL A 108 0.36 4.13 -16.82
C VAL A 108 0.79 5.56 -16.52
N LEU A 109 0.08 6.22 -15.61
CA LEU A 109 0.38 7.58 -15.15
C LEU A 109 0.78 7.54 -13.68
N VAL A 110 2.01 7.91 -13.36
CA VAL A 110 2.47 8.12 -11.98
C VAL A 110 1.94 9.46 -11.48
N PHE A 111 1.43 9.51 -10.25
CA PHE A 111 0.86 10.75 -9.70
C PHE A 111 1.24 11.07 -8.26
N ASP A 112 1.91 10.15 -7.55
CA ASP A 112 2.30 10.36 -6.15
C ASP A 112 3.42 9.40 -5.73
N HIS A 113 4.32 9.89 -4.88
CA HIS A 113 5.28 9.08 -4.14
C HIS A 113 5.14 9.36 -2.65
N THR A 114 5.11 8.30 -1.84
CA THR A 114 5.16 8.40 -0.38
C THR A 114 6.36 7.65 0.15
N ILE A 115 7.28 8.37 0.77
CA ILE A 115 8.41 7.79 1.51
C ILE A 115 8.00 7.54 2.96
N ARG A 116 8.34 6.35 3.46
CA ARG A 116 8.12 5.97 4.86
C ARG A 116 9.40 5.49 5.53
N ILE A 117 9.66 6.01 6.72
CA ILE A 117 10.86 5.72 7.53
C ILE A 117 10.44 5.31 8.93
N GLY A 118 11.01 4.21 9.45
CA GLY A 118 10.61 3.60 10.72
C GLY A 118 11.10 4.34 11.98
N ASP A 119 12.21 5.07 11.91
CA ASP A 119 12.77 5.80 13.05
C ASP A 119 12.48 7.31 13.00
N GLU A 120 12.34 7.94 14.17
CA GLU A 120 11.97 9.35 14.30
C GLU A 120 13.03 10.31 13.73
N ALA A 121 14.31 9.97 13.86
CA ALA A 121 15.40 10.81 13.38
C ALA A 121 15.39 10.91 11.85
N GLY A 122 15.26 9.77 11.17
CA GLY A 122 15.12 9.70 9.72
C GLY A 122 13.82 10.33 9.22
N GLN A 123 12.70 10.13 9.93
CA GLN A 123 11.44 10.83 9.62
C GLN A 123 11.61 12.35 9.61
N LYS A 124 12.25 12.91 10.65
CA LYS A 124 12.50 14.35 10.74
C LYS A 124 13.45 14.85 9.66
N ALA A 125 14.51 14.09 9.36
CA ALA A 125 15.51 14.48 8.37
C ALA A 125 14.96 14.52 6.94
N ALA A 126 14.07 13.58 6.59
CA ALA A 126 13.51 13.46 5.25
C ALA A 126 12.07 13.99 5.11
N ASN A 127 11.50 14.57 6.17
CA ASN A 127 10.07 14.90 6.26
C ASN A 127 9.15 13.72 5.87
N ALA A 128 9.54 12.51 6.30
CA ALA A 128 8.91 11.25 5.93
C ALA A 128 7.87 10.80 6.97
N ARG A 129 6.95 9.94 6.55
CA ARG A 129 5.90 9.39 7.42
C ARG A 129 6.32 8.05 8.03
N PRO A 130 5.78 7.64 9.19
CA PRO A 130 6.01 6.29 9.69
C PRO A 130 5.29 5.22 8.82
N PRO A 131 5.71 3.94 8.93
CA PRO A 131 4.91 2.79 8.49
C PRO A 131 3.47 2.81 9.06
N VAL A 132 2.48 2.44 8.25
CA VAL A 132 1.08 2.36 8.72
C VAL A 132 0.82 0.98 9.29
N LYS A 133 0.42 0.93 10.56
CA LYS A 133 0.13 -0.32 11.28
C LYS A 133 -1.35 -0.72 11.30
N GLY A 134 -2.24 0.15 10.82
CA GLY A 134 -3.67 -0.15 10.65
C GLY A 134 -3.93 -0.86 9.34
N VAL A 135 -4.76 -1.91 9.34
CA VAL A 135 -5.17 -2.59 8.11
C VAL A 135 -6.06 -1.67 7.28
N HIS A 136 -5.64 -1.38 6.05
CA HIS A 136 -6.29 -0.39 5.20
C HIS A 136 -6.22 -0.73 3.71
N ASN A 137 -7.03 0.00 2.95
CA ASN A 137 -6.91 0.19 1.52
C ASN A 137 -7.03 1.69 1.21
N ASP A 138 -6.15 2.20 0.36
CA ASP A 138 -5.95 3.65 0.19
C ASP A 138 -7.09 4.42 -0.47
N TYR A 139 -8.00 3.72 -1.14
CA TYR A 139 -9.09 4.35 -1.88
C TYR A 139 -10.44 3.70 -1.62
N THR A 140 -11.49 4.47 -1.89
CA THR A 140 -12.87 4.03 -1.90
C THR A 140 -13.43 4.15 -3.31
N GLU A 141 -14.61 3.58 -3.54
CA GLU A 141 -15.38 3.76 -4.79
C GLU A 141 -15.60 5.24 -5.17
N LYS A 142 -15.58 6.14 -4.18
CA LYS A 142 -15.80 7.57 -4.39
C LYS A 142 -14.49 8.35 -4.44
N SER A 143 -13.49 8.00 -3.63
CA SER A 143 -12.23 8.75 -3.61
C SER A 143 -11.31 8.39 -4.78
N ALA A 144 -11.36 7.17 -5.32
CA ALA A 144 -10.58 6.82 -6.50
C ALA A 144 -10.99 7.64 -7.75
N PRO A 145 -12.26 7.65 -8.20
CA PRO A 145 -12.66 8.46 -9.36
C PRO A 145 -12.46 9.96 -9.15
N ARG A 146 -12.64 10.44 -7.90
CA ARG A 146 -12.32 11.82 -7.55
C ARG A 146 -10.84 12.10 -7.75
N ARG A 147 -9.95 11.24 -7.24
CA ARG A 147 -8.50 11.44 -7.38
C ARG A 147 -8.07 11.42 -8.85
N LEU A 148 -8.65 10.56 -9.68
CA LEU A 148 -8.36 10.58 -11.12
C LEU A 148 -8.71 11.96 -11.70
N ARG A 149 -9.94 12.44 -11.46
CA ARG A 149 -10.39 13.77 -11.89
C ARG A 149 -9.50 14.90 -11.39
N ASP A 150 -9.09 14.87 -10.13
CA ASP A 150 -8.21 15.90 -9.55
C ASP A 150 -6.83 15.96 -10.25
N ILE A 151 -6.37 14.83 -10.81
CA ILE A 151 -5.05 14.73 -11.47
C ILE A 151 -5.12 15.04 -12.97
N VAL A 152 -6.10 14.49 -13.68
CA VAL A 152 -6.17 14.63 -15.16
C VAL A 152 -7.15 15.69 -15.65
N GLY A 153 -7.96 16.27 -14.76
CA GLY A 153 -9.03 17.20 -15.11
C GLY A 153 -10.33 16.50 -15.54
N ASP A 154 -11.42 17.27 -15.63
CA ASP A 154 -12.77 16.74 -15.85
C ASP A 154 -12.96 16.05 -17.20
N GLU A 155 -12.49 16.69 -18.28
CA GLU A 155 -12.67 16.19 -19.65
C GLU A 155 -11.98 14.84 -19.84
N GLU A 156 -10.70 14.76 -19.45
CA GLU A 156 -9.91 13.53 -19.58
C GLU A 156 -10.43 12.44 -18.64
N ALA A 157 -10.84 12.78 -17.42
CA ALA A 157 -11.44 11.80 -16.50
C ALA A 157 -12.72 11.19 -17.09
N GLN A 158 -13.60 12.00 -17.68
CA GLN A 158 -14.80 11.50 -18.37
C GLN A 158 -14.47 10.54 -19.52
N ARG A 159 -13.37 10.78 -20.25
CA ARG A 159 -12.90 9.86 -21.28
C ARG A 159 -12.41 8.55 -20.67
N ARG A 160 -11.59 8.61 -19.62
CA ARG A 160 -11.01 7.43 -18.95
C ARG A 160 -12.06 6.56 -18.26
N PHE A 161 -13.13 7.14 -17.72
CA PHE A 161 -14.22 6.39 -17.08
C PHE A 161 -15.02 5.49 -18.03
N ARG A 162 -14.87 5.65 -19.36
CA ARG A 162 -15.57 4.82 -20.36
C ARG A 162 -14.94 3.45 -20.56
N LYS A 163 -13.72 3.25 -20.05
CA LYS A 163 -12.98 1.98 -20.14
C LYS A 163 -12.56 1.54 -18.74
N ARG A 164 -12.01 0.33 -18.65
CA ARG A 164 -11.41 -0.17 -17.43
C ARG A 164 -10.19 0.68 -17.07
N TRP A 165 -10.07 1.02 -15.79
CA TRP A 165 -8.90 1.65 -15.21
C TRP A 165 -8.73 1.18 -13.76
N ALA A 166 -7.50 1.25 -13.25
CA ALA A 166 -7.18 0.82 -11.89
C ALA A 166 -6.20 1.79 -11.24
N ILE A 167 -6.12 1.76 -9.91
CA ILE A 167 -5.04 2.37 -9.15
C ILE A 167 -4.13 1.24 -8.69
N ILE A 168 -2.91 1.22 -9.23
CA ILE A 168 -1.89 0.19 -8.95
C ILE A 168 -0.70 0.88 -8.31
N GLN A 169 -0.26 0.35 -7.18
CA GLN A 169 0.85 0.88 -6.43
C GLN A 169 2.07 -0.03 -6.56
N VAL A 170 3.26 0.56 -6.48
CA VAL A 170 4.53 -0.16 -6.33
C VAL A 170 5.11 0.21 -4.98
N TRP A 171 5.26 -0.78 -4.11
CA TRP A 171 6.00 -0.66 -2.87
C TRP A 171 7.38 -1.29 -2.98
N ARG A 172 8.40 -0.56 -2.51
CA ARG A 172 9.81 -0.94 -2.62
C ARG A 172 10.60 -0.51 -1.39
N PRO A 173 11.52 -1.35 -0.87
CA PRO A 173 12.54 -0.92 0.07
C PRO A 173 13.49 0.11 -0.56
N ILE A 174 13.70 1.25 0.11
CA ILE A 174 14.75 2.21 -0.25
C ILE A 174 16.11 1.64 0.17
N ARG A 175 16.14 1.09 1.39
CA ARG A 175 17.26 0.33 1.94
C ARG A 175 16.78 -1.07 2.25
N GLY A 176 17.60 -2.06 1.91
CA GLY A 176 17.30 -3.46 2.14
C GLY A 176 18.48 -4.19 2.79
N PRO A 177 18.24 -5.39 3.32
CA PRO A 177 16.94 -6.06 3.41
C PRO A 177 16.00 -5.42 4.44
N VAL A 178 14.69 -5.54 4.25
CA VAL A 178 13.68 -5.14 5.26
C VAL A 178 13.62 -6.20 6.35
N LEU A 179 14.05 -5.82 7.55
CA LEU A 179 14.13 -6.71 8.70
C LEU A 179 13.04 -6.48 9.74
N VAL A 180 12.61 -5.22 9.91
CA VAL A 180 11.48 -4.80 10.77
C VAL A 180 10.36 -4.20 9.94
N ASP A 181 9.16 -4.15 10.52
CA ASP A 181 7.99 -3.49 9.93
C ASP A 181 7.66 -3.92 8.49
N PRO A 182 7.78 -5.20 8.08
CA PRO A 182 7.53 -5.60 6.69
C PRO A 182 6.10 -5.24 6.27
N LEU A 183 5.89 -5.11 4.95
CA LEU A 183 4.56 -4.93 4.40
C LEU A 183 3.86 -6.31 4.32
N GLY A 184 2.80 -6.47 5.09
CA GLY A 184 1.81 -7.53 4.90
C GLY A 184 0.82 -7.12 3.82
N ILE A 185 0.49 -8.08 2.95
CA ILE A 185 -0.49 -7.92 1.86
C ILE A 185 -1.50 -9.07 1.93
N CYS A 186 -2.78 -8.75 1.88
CA CYS A 186 -3.86 -9.74 1.95
C CYS A 186 -4.23 -10.21 0.54
N ASP A 187 -4.46 -11.51 0.34
CA ASP A 187 -5.07 -12.01 -0.90
C ASP A 187 -6.48 -11.43 -1.04
N GLY A 188 -6.70 -10.63 -2.09
CA GLY A 188 -7.95 -9.90 -2.28
C GLY A 188 -9.18 -10.81 -2.37
N ARG A 189 -9.02 -12.08 -2.79
CA ARG A 189 -10.11 -13.07 -2.85
C ARG A 189 -10.59 -13.50 -1.47
N SER A 190 -9.75 -13.32 -0.45
CA SER A 190 -10.06 -13.65 0.94
C SER A 190 -10.74 -12.49 1.68
N ILE A 191 -10.78 -11.31 1.07
CA ILE A 191 -11.44 -10.12 1.63
C ILE A 191 -12.92 -10.20 1.23
N PRO A 192 -13.86 -10.29 2.19
CA PRO A 192 -15.28 -10.29 1.85
C PRO A 192 -15.71 -8.92 1.30
N GLN A 193 -16.86 -8.86 0.63
CA GLN A 193 -17.42 -7.60 0.11
C GLN A 193 -17.89 -6.62 1.22
N GLN A 194 -17.81 -7.03 2.50
CA GLN A 194 -18.17 -6.25 3.69
C GLN A 194 -16.92 -5.98 4.55
N GLY A 195 -17.03 -5.09 5.54
CA GLY A 195 -15.91 -4.76 6.43
C GLY A 195 -14.96 -3.70 5.88
N PHE A 196 -15.31 -3.05 4.77
CA PHE A 196 -14.66 -1.84 4.29
C PHE A 196 -15.23 -0.62 5.03
N ILE A 197 -14.55 -0.19 6.10
CA ILE A 197 -14.99 0.91 6.96
C ILE A 197 -14.44 2.23 6.44
N LEU A 198 -15.34 3.18 6.19
CA LEU A 198 -14.95 4.50 5.72
C LEU A 198 -14.16 5.26 6.79
N MET A 199 -12.98 5.72 6.42
CA MET A 199 -12.19 6.66 7.20
C MET A 199 -12.07 7.98 6.44
N GLN A 200 -12.80 8.99 6.92
CA GLN A 200 -12.79 10.32 6.37
C GLN A 200 -11.63 11.14 6.94
N ARG A 201 -10.90 11.79 6.05
CA ARG A 201 -9.90 12.81 6.33
C ARG A 201 -10.48 14.15 5.90
N ARG A 202 -10.96 14.93 6.85
CA ARG A 202 -11.59 16.23 6.60
C ARG A 202 -10.54 17.32 6.65
N TYR A 203 -10.44 18.03 5.55
CA TYR A 203 -9.68 19.27 5.40
C TYR A 203 -10.67 20.43 5.37
N LYS A 204 -10.18 21.65 5.54
CA LYS A 204 -11.02 22.86 5.51
C LYS A 204 -11.85 22.99 4.24
N ASP A 205 -11.31 22.58 3.10
CA ASP A 205 -11.87 22.77 1.76
C ASP A 205 -12.36 21.47 1.09
N ARG A 206 -12.01 20.29 1.64
CA ARG A 206 -12.36 19.00 1.03
C ARG A 206 -12.45 17.86 2.05
N THR A 207 -13.16 16.81 1.68
CA THR A 207 -13.13 15.52 2.38
C THR A 207 -12.44 14.47 1.52
N GLY A 208 -11.32 13.95 2.00
CA GLY A 208 -10.74 12.71 1.51
C GLY A 208 -11.33 11.52 2.27
N GLU A 209 -11.29 10.34 1.66
CA GLU A 209 -11.75 9.11 2.31
C GLU A 209 -10.94 7.90 1.82
N VAL A 210 -10.64 7.00 2.74
CA VAL A 210 -9.94 5.73 2.51
C VAL A 210 -10.72 4.61 3.19
N TYR A 211 -10.46 3.35 2.85
CA TYR A 211 -11.01 2.23 3.61
C TYR A 211 -10.03 1.79 4.70
N HIS A 212 -10.53 1.59 5.90
CA HIS A 212 -9.91 0.73 6.89
C HIS A 212 -10.69 -0.56 6.97
N ILE A 213 -10.00 -1.67 7.24
CA ILE A 213 -10.60 -2.98 7.11
C ILE A 213 -10.96 -3.50 8.51
N ALA A 214 -12.19 -3.98 8.65
CA ALA A 214 -12.63 -4.72 9.83
C ALA A 214 -12.04 -6.13 9.82
N HIS A 215 -11.82 -6.70 11.00
CA HIS A 215 -11.26 -8.05 11.10
C HIS A 215 -12.17 -9.09 10.45
N ASN A 216 -11.57 -10.01 9.69
CA ASN A 216 -12.20 -11.24 9.25
C ASN A 216 -11.20 -12.40 9.37
N PRO A 217 -11.58 -13.53 10.00
CA PRO A 217 -10.68 -14.68 10.15
C PRO A 217 -10.31 -15.35 8.82
N ALA A 218 -11.05 -15.11 7.74
CA ALA A 218 -10.76 -15.63 6.41
C ALA A 218 -9.60 -14.91 5.71
N HIS A 219 -9.19 -13.73 6.18
CA HIS A 219 -8.09 -12.96 5.56
C HIS A 219 -6.80 -13.79 5.47
N GLN A 220 -6.31 -13.96 4.25
CA GLN A 220 -5.08 -14.69 3.97
C GLN A 220 -3.94 -13.70 3.74
N TRP A 221 -3.06 -13.60 4.73
CA TRP A 221 -1.93 -12.67 4.69
C TRP A 221 -0.67 -13.31 4.11
N PHE A 222 0.01 -12.54 3.27
CA PHE A 222 1.33 -12.82 2.76
C PHE A 222 2.29 -11.70 3.13
N TYR A 223 3.57 -12.05 3.23
CA TYR A 223 4.67 -11.10 3.29
C TYR A 223 5.89 -11.69 2.57
N PHE A 224 6.85 -10.84 2.25
CA PHE A 224 8.07 -11.22 1.55
C PHE A 224 9.27 -10.91 2.47
N PRO A 225 9.74 -11.88 3.28
CA PRO A 225 10.78 -11.63 4.28
C PRO A 225 12.07 -11.14 3.61
N GLN A 226 12.80 -10.26 4.29
CA GLN A 226 14.11 -9.75 3.82
C GLN A 226 14.06 -9.11 2.42
N MET A 227 12.94 -8.47 2.07
CA MET A 227 12.78 -7.82 0.78
C MET A 227 13.90 -6.78 0.57
N THR A 228 14.54 -6.83 -0.59
CA THR A 228 15.68 -5.98 -0.95
C THR A 228 15.27 -4.80 -1.82
N ARG A 229 16.18 -3.85 -2.02
CA ARG A 229 15.96 -2.71 -2.92
C ARG A 229 15.65 -3.13 -4.35
N ASN A 230 16.08 -4.30 -4.80
CA ASN A 230 15.90 -4.79 -6.18
C ASN A 230 14.64 -5.63 -6.36
N GLU A 231 13.72 -5.59 -5.40
CA GLU A 231 12.43 -6.26 -5.44
C GLU A 231 11.31 -5.21 -5.32
N ALA A 232 10.15 -5.52 -5.89
CA ALA A 232 8.97 -4.67 -5.83
C ALA A 232 7.72 -5.51 -5.54
N LEU A 233 6.82 -4.94 -4.74
CA LEU A 233 5.47 -5.46 -4.57
C LEU A 233 4.51 -4.51 -5.30
N MET A 234 3.86 -5.01 -6.34
CA MET A 234 2.77 -4.33 -7.02
C MET A 234 1.44 -4.75 -6.41
N PHE A 235 0.52 -3.83 -6.15
CA PHE A 235 -0.81 -4.18 -5.68
C PHE A 235 -1.88 -3.17 -6.09
N LYS A 236 -3.08 -3.66 -6.34
CA LYS A 236 -4.25 -2.84 -6.68
C LYS A 236 -4.89 -2.33 -5.40
N VAL A 237 -5.21 -1.05 -5.39
CA VAL A 237 -6.02 -0.42 -4.33
C VAL A 237 -7.35 0.11 -4.84
N PHE A 238 -7.60 -0.03 -6.15
CA PHE A 238 -8.87 0.20 -6.79
C PHE A 238 -8.85 -0.42 -8.20
N ASP A 239 -9.98 -0.98 -8.64
CA ASP A 239 -10.21 -1.40 -10.02
C ASP A 239 -11.65 -1.03 -10.40
N SER A 240 -11.82 -0.32 -11.52
CA SER A 240 -13.13 0.12 -11.98
C SER A 240 -13.99 -1.04 -12.50
N ASP A 241 -13.38 -2.17 -12.82
CA ASP A 241 -14.09 -3.37 -13.26
C ASP A 241 -14.60 -4.16 -12.04
N ALA A 242 -15.90 -4.05 -11.78
CA ALA A 242 -16.59 -4.71 -10.69
C ALA A 242 -16.57 -6.25 -10.79
N THR A 243 -16.26 -6.81 -11.96
CA THR A 243 -16.22 -8.27 -12.18
C THR A 243 -14.92 -8.91 -11.71
N LYS A 244 -13.89 -8.10 -11.40
CA LYS A 244 -12.58 -8.62 -11.00
C LYS A 244 -12.63 -9.20 -9.58
N PRO A 245 -12.03 -10.39 -9.35
CA PRO A 245 -11.98 -11.01 -8.03
C PRO A 245 -11.39 -10.10 -6.96
N SER A 246 -10.32 -9.39 -7.30
CA SER A 246 -9.62 -8.48 -6.39
C SER A 246 -9.62 -7.06 -6.95
N ARG A 247 -10.47 -6.19 -6.39
CA ARG A 247 -10.52 -4.75 -6.73
C ARG A 247 -9.78 -3.88 -5.71
N PHE A 248 -9.73 -4.36 -4.48
CA PHE A 248 -9.11 -3.71 -3.33
C PHE A 248 -8.20 -4.72 -2.64
N THR A 249 -7.02 -4.30 -2.22
CA THR A 249 -6.05 -5.19 -1.56
C THR A 249 -5.68 -4.59 -0.21
N ALA A 250 -6.15 -5.23 0.86
CA ALA A 250 -5.83 -4.80 2.22
C ALA A 250 -4.34 -4.99 2.50
N HIS A 251 -3.71 -3.98 3.09
CA HIS A 251 -2.30 -4.02 3.46
C HIS A 251 -2.05 -3.33 4.80
N SER A 252 -0.96 -3.72 5.44
CA SER A 252 -0.49 -3.13 6.69
C SER A 252 0.98 -3.43 6.90
N SER A 253 1.70 -2.50 7.51
CA SER A 253 2.91 -2.90 8.24
C SER A 253 2.50 -3.66 9.50
N PHE A 254 3.31 -4.61 9.94
CA PHE A 254 3.09 -5.36 11.18
C PHE A 254 4.42 -5.59 11.90
N ASP A 255 4.34 -5.93 13.19
CA ASP A 255 5.53 -6.31 13.97
C ASP A 255 5.86 -7.76 13.68
N ASP A 256 6.97 -8.00 12.97
CA ASP A 256 7.39 -9.35 12.66
C ASP A 256 8.12 -9.96 13.87
N PRO A 257 7.59 -11.05 14.47
CA PRO A 257 8.16 -11.66 15.68
C PRO A 257 9.54 -12.29 15.43
N THR A 258 9.95 -12.47 14.17
CA THR A 258 11.27 -13.01 13.79
C THR A 258 12.30 -11.91 13.53
N SER A 259 11.94 -10.63 13.73
CA SER A 259 12.86 -9.52 13.56
C SER A 259 14.05 -9.63 14.53
N PRO A 260 15.30 -9.52 14.05
CA PRO A 260 16.47 -9.51 14.93
C PRO A 260 16.42 -8.33 15.92
N PRO A 261 16.98 -8.49 17.13
CA PRO A 261 17.18 -7.35 18.02
C PRO A 261 18.09 -6.32 17.34
N ASN A 262 17.78 -5.03 17.51
CA ASN A 262 18.51 -3.91 16.91
C ASN A 262 18.56 -3.89 15.37
N ALA A 263 17.61 -4.57 14.70
CA ALA A 263 17.48 -4.46 13.27
C ALA A 263 17.21 -3.00 12.84
N PRO A 264 17.82 -2.54 11.72
CA PRO A 264 17.68 -1.16 11.26
C PRO A 264 16.22 -0.86 10.90
N ALA A 265 15.82 0.38 11.16
CA ALA A 265 14.48 0.85 10.81
C ALA A 265 14.22 0.72 9.30
N ARG A 266 12.98 0.39 8.95
CA ARG A 266 12.57 0.24 7.55
C ARG A 266 12.52 1.60 6.86
N GLU A 267 13.15 1.69 5.69
CA GLU A 267 12.98 2.79 4.74
C GLU A 267 12.36 2.26 3.44
N SER A 268 11.24 2.83 3.02
CA SER A 268 10.49 2.35 1.86
C SER A 268 9.83 3.48 1.08
N ILE A 269 9.60 3.27 -0.20
CA ILE A 269 8.83 4.13 -1.08
C ILE A 269 7.60 3.39 -1.60
N GLU A 270 6.49 4.10 -1.68
CA GLU A 270 5.26 3.68 -2.32
C GLU A 270 4.93 4.66 -3.45
N THR A 271 4.86 4.17 -4.67
CA THR A 271 4.52 4.96 -5.86
C THR A 271 3.12 4.61 -6.31
N ARG A 272 2.25 5.60 -6.44
CA ARG A 272 0.87 5.41 -6.87
C ARG A 272 0.71 5.79 -8.33
N THR A 273 -0.02 4.94 -9.06
CA THR A 273 -0.26 5.13 -10.49
C THR A 273 -1.72 4.90 -10.85
N PHE A 274 -2.16 5.55 -11.92
CA PHE A 274 -3.33 5.10 -12.68
C PHE A 274 -2.85 4.17 -13.78
N ALA A 275 -3.50 3.03 -13.93
CA ALA A 275 -3.31 2.11 -15.04
C ALA A 275 -4.59 2.12 -15.89
N PHE A 276 -4.46 2.39 -17.18
CA PHE A 276 -5.58 2.46 -18.13
C PHE A 276 -5.50 1.28 -19.10
N PHE A 277 -6.65 0.67 -19.36
CA PHE A 277 -6.78 -0.50 -20.22
C PHE A 277 -7.61 -0.11 -21.44
N ASP A 278 -7.17 -0.53 -22.63
CA ASP A 278 -7.82 -0.23 -23.91
C ASP A 278 -8.92 -1.22 -24.29
#